data_AF-A0A496MTS2-F1
#
_entry.id   AF-A0A496MTS2-F1
#
_cell.length_a   1.000
_cell.length_b   1.000
_cell.length_c   1.000
_cell.angle_alpha   90.00
_cell.angle_beta   90.00
_cell.angle_gamma   90.00
#
_symmetry.space_group_name_H-M   'P 1'
#
loop_
_entity.id
_entity.type
_entity.pdbx_description
1 polymer ?
#
loop_
_entity_poly.entity_id
_entity_poly.type
_entity_poly.pdbx_seq_one_letter_code
_entity_poly.pdbx_strand_id
1 'polypeptide(L)'
;ASARLIVGEAADIHTGSDTVLKNLPKAIPIGIVDAPGLIAPPDTATQKLLSHACHTTTKPVNRLDTAPSQITVIMQETGANPTDTNQTTPTFQRLAVDHAIVGLVDQAEWLVTADGRRLLPPADTPDGRNIRHRLGIAPTTPRWSPPPQVFSAIAEKPPAAIPTGILEILRIPGANNPQLWARTADGVVHLTPIQADILLDAGIHMRDGTATELGANPDSKTLTDLPLPDRVPTWVDPTAQPLCVAEHGEVETAPLIEGKPAWGEAVALAGKAVATHFVGPGWAVGVDTGSGIHVVSAHGLRHQVESQETAAALGISHFYSIRWDVLRLLPSGTTLSKQQALQPLY
;
A
#
# COMPACT_ATOMS: atom_id res chain seq x y z
N ALA A 1 -1.75 26.04 -15.07
CA ALA A 1 -3.07 25.83 -14.42
C ALA A 1 -3.85 27.13 -14.12
N SER A 2 -3.30 28.08 -13.34
CA SER A 2 -4.03 29.27 -12.85
C SER A 2 -4.78 30.06 -13.93
N ALA A 3 -4.14 30.34 -15.07
CA ALA A 3 -4.78 31.05 -16.19
C ALA A 3 -6.05 30.33 -16.71
N ARG A 4 -5.97 29.01 -16.89
CA ARG A 4 -7.11 28.17 -17.32
C ARG A 4 -8.25 28.20 -16.30
N LEU A 5 -7.95 28.19 -15.00
CA LEU A 5 -8.95 28.32 -13.94
C LEU A 5 -9.66 29.68 -13.95
N ILE A 6 -8.92 30.76 -14.22
CA ILE A 6 -9.46 32.12 -14.29
C ILE A 6 -10.41 32.26 -15.48
N VAL A 7 -9.97 31.82 -16.66
CA VAL A 7 -10.77 31.85 -17.89
C VAL A 7 -11.96 30.90 -17.78
N GLY A 8 -11.77 29.74 -17.14
CA GLY A 8 -12.80 28.70 -16.98
C GLY A 8 -12.83 27.69 -18.14
N GLU A 9 -11.79 27.66 -18.97
CA GLU A 9 -11.66 26.72 -20.08
C GLU A 9 -10.19 26.33 -20.30
N ALA A 10 -9.97 25.20 -20.98
CA ALA A 10 -8.65 24.70 -21.32
C ALA A 10 -8.04 25.44 -22.52
N ALA A 11 -8.00 26.78 -22.44
CA ALA A 11 -7.54 27.64 -23.52
C ALA A 11 -6.07 27.43 -23.86
N ASP A 12 -5.76 27.61 -25.15
CA ASP A 12 -4.40 27.64 -25.68
C ASP A 12 -3.71 28.98 -25.37
N ILE A 13 -2.40 28.91 -25.13
CA ILE A 13 -1.59 30.11 -24.91
C ILE A 13 -1.24 30.70 -26.28
N HIS A 14 -1.67 31.95 -26.51
CA HIS A 14 -1.26 32.69 -27.70
C HIS A 14 0.00 33.51 -27.41
N THR A 15 1.01 33.36 -28.28
CA THR A 15 2.26 34.12 -28.18
C THR A 15 2.07 35.55 -28.68
N GLY A 16 2.37 36.53 -27.84
CA GLY A 16 2.46 37.95 -28.20
C GLY A 16 3.88 38.46 -28.06
N SER A 17 4.29 39.45 -28.87
CA SER A 17 5.61 40.06 -28.72
C SER A 17 5.68 40.94 -27.47
N ASP A 18 6.86 41.04 -26.86
CA ASP A 18 7.09 41.89 -25.69
C ASP A 18 6.70 43.35 -25.96
N THR A 19 6.89 43.83 -27.19
CA THR A 19 6.50 45.18 -27.63
C THR A 19 4.99 45.41 -27.50
N VAL A 20 4.17 44.40 -27.85
CA VAL A 20 2.71 44.47 -27.71
C VAL A 20 2.32 44.40 -26.23
N LEU A 21 2.89 43.47 -25.48
CA LEU A 21 2.58 43.27 -24.05
C LEU A 21 3.02 44.44 -23.16
N LYS A 22 4.06 45.18 -23.56
CA LYS A 22 4.56 46.36 -22.82
C LYS A 22 3.58 47.53 -22.85
N ASN A 23 2.80 47.66 -23.91
CA ASN A 23 1.87 48.78 -24.10
C ASN A 23 0.49 48.53 -23.47
N LEU A 24 0.24 47.34 -22.91
CA LEU A 24 -1.00 47.02 -22.21
C LEU A 24 -0.92 47.46 -20.73
N PRO A 25 -2.00 48.01 -20.14
CA PRO A 25 -2.08 48.24 -18.70
C PRO A 25 -1.89 46.93 -17.93
N LYS A 26 -0.97 46.92 -16.96
CA LYS A 26 -0.66 45.74 -16.14
C LYS A 26 -1.23 45.91 -14.74
N ALA A 27 -1.92 44.89 -14.27
CA ALA A 27 -2.39 44.78 -12.89
C ALA A 27 -1.39 43.98 -12.03
N ILE A 28 -1.72 43.78 -10.76
CA ILE A 28 -0.98 42.88 -9.87
C ILE A 28 -1.01 41.44 -10.42
N PRO A 29 0.08 40.67 -10.26
CA PRO A 29 0.07 39.25 -10.61
C PRO A 29 -0.94 38.49 -9.74
N ILE A 30 -1.67 37.57 -10.36
CA ILE A 30 -2.66 36.71 -9.69
C ILE A 30 -2.40 35.24 -10.02
N GLY A 31 -2.78 34.34 -9.13
CA GLY A 31 -2.71 32.91 -9.38
C GLY A 31 -2.50 32.06 -8.13
N ILE A 32 -2.29 30.78 -8.36
CA ILE A 32 -1.86 29.80 -7.37
C ILE A 32 -0.38 29.48 -7.64
N VAL A 33 0.50 29.77 -6.68
CA VAL A 33 1.97 29.66 -6.83
C VAL A 33 2.42 28.23 -7.11
N ASP A 34 1.83 27.27 -6.41
CA ASP A 34 2.20 25.86 -6.43
C ASP A 34 1.38 25.03 -7.43
N ALA A 35 0.52 25.67 -8.23
CA ALA A 35 -0.33 24.94 -9.17
C ALA A 35 0.49 24.32 -10.32
N PRO A 36 0.05 23.17 -10.85
CA PRO A 36 0.80 22.44 -11.86
C PRO A 36 0.97 23.25 -13.17
N GLY A 37 2.20 23.24 -13.69
CA GLY A 37 2.58 23.91 -14.94
C GLY A 37 2.23 23.09 -16.19
N LEU A 38 2.54 21.79 -16.18
CA LEU A 38 2.29 20.85 -17.27
C LEU A 38 1.18 19.88 -16.87
N ILE A 39 0.12 19.82 -17.67
CA ILE A 39 -1.01 18.91 -17.50
C ILE A 39 -0.97 17.89 -18.65
N ALA A 40 -1.28 16.63 -18.35
CA ALA A 40 -1.28 15.52 -19.30
C ALA A 40 -1.98 15.90 -20.63
N PRO A 41 -1.36 15.63 -21.79
CA PRO A 41 -2.03 15.69 -23.08
C PRO A 41 -3.24 14.72 -23.14
N PRO A 42 -4.38 15.07 -23.77
CA PRO A 42 -5.59 14.24 -23.78
C PRO A 42 -5.41 12.82 -24.34
N ASP A 43 -4.42 12.62 -25.20
CA ASP A 43 -4.08 11.36 -25.87
C ASP A 43 -3.20 10.41 -25.01
N THR A 44 -2.60 10.90 -23.93
CA THR A 44 -1.85 10.06 -22.96
C THR A 44 -2.77 9.27 -22.00
N ALA A 45 -4.04 9.68 -21.90
CA ALA A 45 -5.04 9.16 -20.96
C ALA A 45 -5.46 7.68 -21.14
N THR A 46 -5.05 6.99 -22.20
CA THR A 46 -5.46 5.59 -22.46
C THR A 46 -4.61 4.55 -21.71
N GLN A 47 -3.56 4.96 -21.01
CA GLN A 47 -2.64 4.05 -20.32
C GLN A 47 -3.11 3.77 -18.89
N LYS A 48 -2.88 2.56 -18.36
CA LYS A 48 -3.17 2.28 -16.94
C LYS A 48 -2.11 2.97 -16.07
N LEU A 49 -2.51 3.61 -14.96
CA LEU A 49 -1.56 4.14 -13.98
C LEU A 49 -1.29 3.11 -12.89
N LEU A 50 -0.02 2.74 -12.75
CA LEU A 50 0.46 1.89 -11.67
C LEU A 50 0.71 2.73 -10.42
N SER A 51 0.06 2.39 -9.31
CA SER A 51 0.22 3.11 -8.04
C SER A 51 0.79 2.22 -6.93
N HIS A 52 1.88 2.65 -6.30
CA HIS A 52 2.53 1.97 -5.18
C HIS A 52 3.04 2.93 -4.12
N ALA A 53 3.08 2.46 -2.87
CA ALA A 53 3.84 3.09 -1.79
C ALA A 53 4.95 2.14 -1.36
N CYS A 54 6.20 2.48 -1.65
CA CYS A 54 7.36 1.63 -1.37
C CYS A 54 8.19 2.17 -0.21
N HIS A 55 8.49 1.30 0.75
CA HIS A 55 9.41 1.56 1.84
C HIS A 55 10.74 0.85 1.56
N THR A 56 11.78 1.65 1.34
CA THR A 56 13.16 1.16 1.28
C THR A 56 13.79 1.34 2.65
N THR A 57 14.16 0.23 3.28
CA THR A 57 14.95 0.22 4.52
C THR A 57 16.38 -0.19 4.17
N THR A 58 17.37 0.64 4.48
CA THR A 58 18.78 0.25 4.33
C THR A 58 19.32 -0.28 5.66
N LYS A 59 20.20 -1.30 5.62
CA LYS A 59 20.98 -1.66 6.82
C LYS A 59 21.94 -0.51 7.10
N PRO A 60 21.91 0.12 8.29
CA PRO A 60 22.87 1.16 8.62
C PRO A 60 24.28 0.57 8.57
N VAL A 61 25.20 1.24 7.87
CA VAL A 61 26.58 0.77 7.67
C VAL A 61 27.36 0.83 8.99
N ASN A 62 26.97 1.72 9.91
CA ASN A 62 27.49 1.83 11.26
C ASN A 62 26.40 2.33 12.23
N ARG A 63 26.66 2.31 13.55
CA ARG A 63 25.71 2.72 14.59
C ARG A 63 25.35 4.23 14.57
N LEU A 64 26.14 5.06 13.89
CA LEU A 64 25.95 6.51 13.80
C LEU A 64 25.14 6.92 12.55
N ASP A 65 25.05 6.05 11.56
CA ASP A 65 24.20 6.25 10.38
C ASP A 65 22.74 6.03 10.76
N THR A 66 21.97 7.10 10.72
CA THR A 66 20.51 6.96 10.64
C THR A 66 20.23 6.50 9.22
N ALA A 67 20.13 5.18 9.01
CA ALA A 67 19.73 4.62 7.72
C ALA A 67 18.44 5.33 7.27
N PRO A 68 18.44 6.10 6.17
CA PRO A 68 17.27 6.86 5.80
C PRO A 68 16.20 5.87 5.35
N SER A 69 15.15 5.72 6.17
CA SER A 69 13.88 5.14 5.72
C SER A 69 13.35 6.03 4.61
N GLN A 70 13.26 5.48 3.40
CA GLN A 70 12.76 6.19 2.24
C GLN A 70 11.38 5.67 1.87
N ILE A 71 10.40 6.57 1.81
CA ILE A 71 9.05 6.27 1.34
C ILE A 71 8.87 6.90 -0.03
N THR A 72 8.74 6.06 -1.04
CA THR A 72 8.54 6.49 -2.43
C THR A 72 7.11 6.18 -2.85
N VAL A 73 6.36 7.21 -3.25
CA VAL A 73 5.08 7.01 -3.96
C VAL A 73 5.37 6.94 -5.44
N ILE A 74 4.90 5.87 -6.07
CA ILE A 74 5.08 5.61 -7.49
C ILE A 74 3.72 5.72 -8.15
N MET A 75 3.66 6.54 -9.20
CA MET A 75 2.51 6.76 -10.06
C MET A 75 3.02 6.77 -11.50
N GLN A 76 3.16 5.58 -12.10
CA GLN A 76 3.78 5.44 -13.43
C GLN A 76 2.78 4.85 -14.42
N GLU A 77 2.67 5.44 -15.60
CA GLU A 77 1.81 4.89 -16.64
C GLU A 77 2.44 3.62 -17.23
N THR A 78 1.63 2.57 -17.35
CA THR A 78 1.98 1.31 -18.00
C THR A 78 1.31 1.26 -19.36
N GLY A 79 2.07 1.43 -20.44
CA GLY A 79 1.52 1.24 -21.80
C GLY A 79 2.09 2.05 -22.96
N ALA A 80 3.36 2.46 -22.98
CA ALA A 80 3.98 2.99 -24.19
C ALA A 80 4.92 1.95 -24.84
N ASN A 81 4.90 1.89 -26.18
CA ASN A 81 5.90 1.16 -26.98
C ASN A 81 7.31 1.45 -26.43
N PRO A 82 8.17 0.43 -26.24
CA PRO A 82 9.53 0.58 -25.72
C PRO A 82 10.50 1.21 -26.75
N THR A 83 10.04 2.21 -27.52
CA THR A 83 10.85 2.94 -28.48
C THR A 83 11.59 4.13 -27.85
N ASP A 84 11.22 4.55 -26.63
CA ASP A 84 12.09 5.38 -25.81
C ASP A 84 12.91 4.49 -24.87
N THR A 85 14.12 4.20 -25.33
CA THR A 85 15.16 3.48 -24.61
C THR A 85 15.52 4.22 -23.33
N ASN A 86 14.96 3.82 -22.17
CA ASN A 86 15.59 3.79 -20.83
C ASN A 86 14.59 3.68 -19.65
N GLN A 87 13.27 3.71 -19.87
CA GLN A 87 12.30 3.46 -18.81
C GLN A 87 11.85 2.00 -18.81
N THR A 88 12.56 1.15 -18.07
CA THR A 88 12.04 -0.18 -17.70
C THR A 88 10.91 0.01 -16.70
N THR A 89 9.69 -0.40 -17.05
CA THR A 89 8.59 -0.49 -16.09
C THR A 89 9.05 -1.32 -14.89
N PRO A 90 9.03 -0.77 -13.66
CA PRO A 90 9.47 -1.51 -12.49
C PRO A 90 8.63 -2.78 -12.34
N THR A 91 9.30 -3.91 -12.16
CA THR A 91 8.64 -5.17 -11.87
C THR A 91 8.42 -5.27 -10.36
N PHE A 92 7.16 -5.44 -9.96
CA PHE A 92 6.80 -5.72 -8.59
C PHE A 92 6.39 -7.19 -8.50
N GLN A 93 6.86 -7.85 -7.46
CA GLN A 93 6.53 -9.24 -7.19
C GLN A 93 5.69 -9.31 -5.93
N ARG A 94 4.44 -9.76 -6.06
CA ARG A 94 3.60 -10.05 -4.92
C ARG A 94 4.28 -11.03 -3.98
N LEU A 95 4.12 -10.79 -2.67
CA LEU A 95 4.62 -11.69 -1.64
C LEU A 95 4.09 -13.10 -1.90
N ALA A 96 4.98 -14.09 -1.94
CA ALA A 96 4.58 -15.48 -2.17
C ALA A 96 3.73 -16.01 -1.01
N VAL A 97 2.87 -16.98 -1.29
CA VAL A 97 1.89 -17.53 -0.32
C VAL A 97 2.55 -18.18 0.90
N ASP A 98 3.80 -18.61 0.78
CA ASP A 98 4.62 -19.20 1.83
C ASP A 98 5.57 -18.19 2.48
N HIS A 99 5.50 -16.91 2.11
CA HIS A 99 6.34 -15.86 2.67
C HIS A 99 5.54 -14.94 3.59
N ALA A 100 6.20 -14.44 4.64
CA ALA A 100 5.62 -13.48 5.56
C ALA A 100 6.64 -12.47 6.07
N ILE A 101 6.13 -11.36 6.60
CA ILE A 101 6.89 -10.29 7.24
C ILE A 101 6.34 -10.09 8.64
N VAL A 102 7.23 -9.92 9.63
CA VAL A 102 6.85 -9.42 10.96
C VAL A 102 6.86 -7.89 10.88
N GLY A 103 5.69 -7.27 10.89
CA GLY A 103 5.55 -5.81 10.97
C GLY A 103 5.59 -5.33 12.42
N LEU A 104 6.21 -4.18 12.68
CA LEU A 104 6.19 -3.48 13.97
C LEU A 104 5.70 -2.05 13.77
N VAL A 105 4.46 -1.77 14.18
CA VAL A 105 3.81 -0.47 14.00
C VAL A 105 3.06 -0.11 15.27
N ASP A 106 3.23 1.11 15.77
CA ASP A 106 2.63 1.61 17.01
C ASP A 106 2.83 0.67 18.22
N GLN A 107 4.04 0.11 18.36
CA GLN A 107 4.43 -0.86 19.39
C GLN A 107 3.68 -2.22 19.33
N ALA A 108 2.89 -2.45 18.29
CA ALA A 108 2.23 -3.73 18.03
C ALA A 108 2.96 -4.52 16.94
N GLU A 109 3.09 -5.84 17.15
CA GLU A 109 3.60 -6.75 16.12
C GLU A 109 2.45 -7.31 15.27
N TRP A 110 2.69 -7.37 13.97
CA TRP A 110 1.72 -7.83 12.97
C TRP A 110 2.33 -8.94 12.12
N LEU A 111 1.53 -9.92 11.75
CA LEU A 111 1.84 -10.87 10.69
C LEU A 111 1.33 -10.32 9.37
N VAL A 112 2.23 -10.11 8.42
CA VAL A 112 1.90 -9.65 7.07
C VAL A 112 2.16 -10.79 6.09
N THR A 113 1.13 -11.15 5.33
CA THR A 113 1.17 -12.20 4.30
C THR A 113 0.67 -11.64 2.96
N ALA A 114 0.65 -12.49 1.93
CA ALA A 114 0.09 -12.15 0.63
C ALA A 114 -1.39 -11.72 0.68
N ASP A 115 -2.12 -12.09 1.74
CA ASP A 115 -3.55 -11.81 1.91
C ASP A 115 -3.84 -10.55 2.72
N GLY A 116 -2.82 -9.96 3.35
CA GLY A 116 -2.95 -8.75 4.15
C GLY A 116 -2.19 -8.81 5.47
N ARG A 117 -2.59 -7.96 6.41
CA ARG A 117 -1.99 -7.83 7.74
C ARG A 117 -2.95 -8.30 8.83
N ARG A 118 -2.41 -8.95 9.85
CA ARG A 118 -3.14 -9.46 11.01
C ARG A 118 -2.37 -9.11 12.28
N LEU A 119 -3.04 -8.55 13.27
CA LEU A 119 -2.43 -8.26 14.57
C LEU A 119 -2.04 -9.56 15.28
N LEU A 120 -0.81 -9.66 15.79
CA LEU A 120 -0.41 -10.77 16.66
C LEU A 120 -0.74 -10.42 18.12
N PRO A 121 -1.14 -11.39 18.97
CA PRO A 121 -1.28 -11.14 20.41
C PRO A 121 0.04 -10.61 21.00
N PRO A 122 0.01 -9.90 22.13
CA PRO A 122 1.24 -9.42 22.78
C PRO A 122 2.21 -10.57 23.08
N ALA A 123 3.50 -10.35 22.85
CA ALA A 123 4.53 -11.40 22.93
C ALA A 123 4.73 -11.99 24.34
N ASP A 124 4.29 -11.27 25.37
CA ASP A 124 4.36 -11.65 26.79
C ASP A 124 3.12 -12.41 27.29
N THR A 125 2.12 -12.63 26.44
CA THR A 125 0.97 -13.49 26.74
C THR A 125 1.23 -14.95 26.38
N PRO A 126 0.56 -15.93 27.03
CA PRO A 126 0.64 -17.35 26.63
C PRO A 126 0.32 -17.57 25.15
N ASP A 127 -0.80 -17.01 24.68
CA ASP A 127 -1.24 -17.12 23.27
C ASP A 127 -0.21 -16.52 22.31
N GLY A 128 0.31 -15.34 22.63
CA GLY A 128 1.34 -14.67 21.83
C GLY A 128 2.64 -15.45 21.74
N ARG A 129 3.03 -16.16 22.81
CA ARG A 129 4.20 -17.05 22.81
C ARG A 129 3.95 -18.31 21.99
N ASN A 130 2.81 -18.98 22.18
CA ASN A 130 2.47 -20.21 21.47
C ASN A 130 2.43 -19.99 19.95
N ILE A 131 1.77 -18.93 19.51
CA ILE A 131 1.70 -18.56 18.09
C ILE A 131 3.10 -18.24 17.54
N ARG A 132 3.88 -17.40 18.22
CA ARG A 132 5.24 -17.03 17.76
C ARG A 132 6.18 -18.22 17.71
N HIS A 133 6.12 -19.12 18.68
CA HIS A 133 6.95 -20.32 18.74
C HIS A 133 6.68 -21.23 17.54
N ARG A 134 5.40 -21.47 17.22
CA ARG A 134 5.02 -22.30 16.06
C ARG A 134 5.29 -21.63 14.72
N LEU A 135 5.24 -20.31 14.65
CA LEU A 135 5.68 -19.55 13.48
C LEU A 135 7.20 -19.48 13.32
N GLY A 136 7.98 -19.87 14.33
CA GLY A 136 9.44 -19.69 14.32
C GLY A 136 9.87 -18.22 14.39
N ILE A 137 9.07 -17.36 15.02
CA ILE A 137 9.45 -15.96 15.28
C ILE A 137 10.46 -15.95 16.44
N ALA A 138 11.72 -15.68 16.11
CA ALA A 138 12.82 -15.55 17.06
C ALA A 138 13.20 -14.08 17.27
N PRO A 139 14.01 -13.73 18.29
CA PRO A 139 14.55 -12.37 18.43
C PRO A 139 15.36 -11.89 17.21
N THR A 140 15.88 -12.80 16.41
CA THR A 140 16.65 -12.52 15.19
C THR A 140 15.79 -12.39 13.93
N THR A 141 14.48 -12.70 14.00
CA THR A 141 13.58 -12.53 12.84
C THR A 141 13.55 -11.04 12.43
N PRO A 142 13.73 -10.69 11.15
CA PRO A 142 13.70 -9.29 10.75
C PRO A 142 12.32 -8.65 10.99
N ARG A 143 12.31 -7.39 11.48
CA ARG A 143 11.09 -6.60 11.68
C ARG A 143 11.02 -5.49 10.64
N TRP A 144 9.87 -5.35 10.00
CA TRP A 144 9.57 -4.23 9.14
C TRP A 144 8.83 -3.15 9.94
N SER A 145 9.42 -1.95 10.01
CA SER A 145 8.86 -0.83 10.76
C SER A 145 8.56 0.37 9.84
N PRO A 146 7.55 0.27 8.94
CA PRO A 146 7.14 1.39 8.09
C PRO A 146 6.37 2.45 8.91
N PRO A 147 6.22 3.68 8.38
CA PRO A 147 5.28 4.65 8.93
C PRO A 147 3.85 4.07 8.97
N PRO A 148 3.05 4.34 10.02
CA PRO A 148 1.70 3.80 10.16
C PRO A 148 0.79 4.07 8.96
N GLN A 149 1.00 5.21 8.29
CA GLN A 149 0.20 5.60 7.13
C GLN A 149 0.45 4.71 5.90
N VAL A 150 1.68 4.22 5.70
CA VAL A 150 1.99 3.24 4.65
C VAL A 150 1.42 1.89 5.03
N PHE A 151 1.57 1.50 6.30
CA PHE A 151 1.10 0.22 6.81
C PHE A 151 -0.41 0.06 6.74
N SER A 152 -1.16 1.14 6.95
CA SER A 152 -2.63 1.12 6.92
C SER A 152 -3.20 0.86 5.53
N ALA A 153 -2.41 1.02 4.46
CA ALA A 153 -2.85 0.71 3.10
C ALA A 153 -3.04 -0.80 2.86
N ILE A 154 -2.38 -1.63 3.67
CA ILE A 154 -2.46 -3.09 3.61
C ILE A 154 -3.80 -3.56 4.17
N ALA A 155 -4.48 -4.45 3.44
CA ALA A 155 -5.76 -5.02 3.85
C ALA A 155 -5.66 -5.66 5.24
N GLU A 156 -6.50 -5.23 6.18
CA GLU A 156 -6.51 -5.77 7.55
C GLU A 156 -7.40 -7.01 7.63
N LYS A 157 -6.88 -8.06 8.27
CA LYS A 157 -7.58 -9.31 8.58
C LYS A 157 -7.89 -9.36 10.08
N PRO A 158 -8.86 -10.18 10.51
CA PRO A 158 -9.13 -10.39 11.93
C PRO A 158 -7.84 -10.69 12.71
N PRO A 159 -7.66 -10.20 13.95
CA PRO A 159 -6.46 -10.47 14.76
C PRO A 159 -6.19 -11.97 14.90
N ALA A 160 -4.91 -12.35 15.02
CA ALA A 160 -4.54 -13.71 15.40
C ALA A 160 -4.98 -13.94 16.84
N ALA A 161 -5.73 -15.00 17.08
CA ALA A 161 -6.20 -15.34 18.42
C ALA A 161 -6.48 -16.83 18.49
N ILE A 162 -6.32 -17.41 19.69
CA ILE A 162 -6.73 -18.77 19.96
C ILE A 162 -8.26 -18.75 20.17
N PRO A 163 -9.06 -19.43 19.32
CA PRO A 163 -10.51 -19.33 19.41
C PRO A 163 -11.04 -19.91 20.73
N THR A 164 -11.97 -19.19 21.36
CA THR A 164 -12.78 -19.75 22.44
C THR A 164 -13.84 -20.70 21.86
N GLY A 165 -14.15 -21.79 22.57
CA GLY A 165 -15.21 -22.72 22.17
C GLY A 165 -14.75 -23.95 21.37
N ILE A 166 -13.44 -24.08 21.12
CA ILE A 166 -12.84 -25.36 20.70
C ILE A 166 -12.83 -26.29 21.92
N LEU A 167 -13.47 -27.44 21.79
CA LEU A 167 -13.60 -28.45 22.85
C LEU A 167 -12.43 -29.43 22.84
N GLU A 168 -12.05 -29.91 21.65
CA GLU A 168 -10.95 -30.85 21.44
C GLU A 168 -10.51 -30.85 19.97
N ILE A 169 -9.36 -31.47 19.70
CA ILE A 169 -8.88 -31.77 18.36
C ILE A 169 -9.11 -33.26 18.06
N LEU A 170 -9.80 -33.54 16.96
CA LEU A 170 -9.97 -34.87 16.40
C LEU A 170 -8.87 -35.12 15.37
N ARG A 171 -8.08 -36.17 15.61
CA ARG A 171 -7.13 -36.71 14.64
C ARG A 171 -7.77 -37.92 13.97
N ILE A 172 -8.12 -37.79 12.69
CA ILE A 172 -8.70 -38.88 11.91
C ILE A 172 -7.56 -39.56 11.14
N PRO A 173 -7.25 -40.84 11.41
CA PRO A 173 -6.19 -41.55 10.70
C PRO A 173 -6.46 -41.58 9.19
N GLY A 174 -5.43 -41.32 8.39
CA GLY A 174 -5.48 -41.38 6.93
C GLY A 174 -4.26 -42.11 6.37
N ALA A 175 -4.38 -42.64 5.15
CA ALA A 175 -3.36 -43.50 4.55
C ALA A 175 -1.98 -42.82 4.38
N ASN A 176 -1.96 -41.51 4.14
CA ASN A 176 -0.72 -40.74 3.92
C ASN A 176 -0.48 -39.69 4.99
N ASN A 177 -1.53 -39.04 5.50
CA ASN A 177 -1.46 -38.07 6.59
C ASN A 177 -2.77 -38.12 7.38
N PRO A 178 -2.75 -37.91 8.70
CA PRO A 178 -3.97 -37.75 9.48
C PRO A 178 -4.67 -36.44 9.10
N GLN A 179 -6.01 -36.47 9.06
CA GLN A 179 -6.80 -35.23 9.00
C GLN A 179 -6.99 -34.69 10.41
N LEU A 180 -6.92 -33.37 10.56
CA LEU A 180 -7.01 -32.69 11.84
C LEU A 180 -8.24 -31.78 11.83
N TRP A 181 -9.09 -31.92 12.83
CA TRP A 181 -10.33 -31.16 12.94
C TRP A 181 -10.50 -30.64 14.37
N ALA A 182 -10.87 -29.37 14.55
CA ALA A 182 -11.31 -28.87 15.84
C ALA A 182 -12.81 -29.15 16.00
N ARG A 183 -13.19 -29.75 17.13
CA ARG A 183 -14.59 -29.92 17.51
C ARG A 183 -15.03 -28.72 18.33
N THR A 184 -16.19 -28.18 17.99
CA THR A 184 -16.86 -27.07 18.68
C THR A 184 -18.22 -27.55 19.20
N ALA A 185 -18.99 -26.66 19.84
CA ALA A 185 -20.33 -27.00 20.30
C ALA A 185 -21.35 -27.17 19.17
N ASP A 186 -21.14 -26.52 18.02
CA ASP A 186 -22.08 -26.49 16.89
C ASP A 186 -21.62 -27.29 15.65
N GLY A 187 -20.39 -27.80 15.66
CA GLY A 187 -19.86 -28.60 14.55
C GLY A 187 -18.35 -28.83 14.61
N VAL A 188 -17.76 -29.10 13.45
CA VAL A 188 -16.32 -29.29 13.27
C VAL A 188 -15.74 -28.26 12.30
N VAL A 189 -14.45 -27.97 12.44
CA VAL A 189 -13.70 -27.13 11.49
C VAL A 189 -12.35 -27.76 11.20
N HIS A 190 -11.95 -27.75 9.93
CA HIS A 190 -10.69 -28.34 9.50
C HIS A 190 -9.49 -27.52 10.01
N LEU A 191 -8.42 -28.20 10.40
CA LEU A 191 -7.19 -27.60 10.90
C LEU A 191 -6.01 -27.91 9.98
N THR A 192 -5.16 -26.92 9.75
CA THR A 192 -3.82 -27.20 9.24
C THR A 192 -2.90 -27.74 10.35
N PRO A 193 -1.78 -28.40 10.02
CA PRO A 193 -0.86 -28.93 11.02
C PRO A 193 -0.38 -27.89 12.05
N ILE A 194 -0.02 -26.68 11.60
CA ILE A 194 0.42 -25.61 12.50
C ILE A 194 -0.72 -25.10 13.40
N GLN A 195 -1.95 -25.06 12.90
CA GLN A 195 -3.10 -24.64 13.71
C GLN A 195 -3.37 -25.64 14.82
N ALA A 196 -3.34 -26.94 14.52
CA ALA A 196 -3.46 -27.99 15.52
C ALA A 196 -2.33 -27.92 16.56
N ASP A 197 -1.10 -27.70 16.12
CA ASP A 197 0.07 -27.53 16.99
C ASP A 197 -0.05 -26.30 17.93
N ILE A 198 -0.55 -25.17 17.43
CA ILE A 198 -0.81 -23.97 18.24
C ILE A 198 -1.89 -24.28 19.30
N LEU A 199 -2.96 -24.98 18.91
CA LEU A 199 -4.05 -25.35 19.82
C LEU A 199 -3.59 -26.35 20.89
N LEU A 200 -2.72 -27.31 20.54
CA LEU A 200 -2.09 -28.22 21.50
C LEU A 200 -1.24 -27.46 22.52
N ASP A 201 -0.41 -26.50 22.07
CA ASP A 201 0.40 -25.66 22.96
C ASP A 201 -0.47 -24.78 23.88
N ALA A 202 -1.70 -24.46 23.44
CA ALA A 202 -2.70 -23.77 24.23
C ALA A 202 -3.43 -24.66 25.25
N GLY A 203 -3.12 -25.97 25.27
CA GLY A 203 -3.71 -26.94 26.17
C GLY A 203 -4.98 -27.62 25.66
N ILE A 204 -5.37 -27.41 24.39
CA ILE A 204 -6.49 -28.15 23.80
C ILE A 204 -6.07 -29.60 23.60
N HIS A 205 -6.86 -30.53 24.14
CA HIS A 205 -6.56 -31.95 24.04
C HIS A 205 -6.83 -32.48 22.63
N MET A 206 -5.94 -33.36 22.16
CA MET A 206 -6.12 -34.12 20.92
C MET A 206 -6.43 -35.58 21.25
N ARG A 207 -7.36 -36.16 20.51
CA ARG A 207 -7.61 -37.60 20.52
C ARG A 207 -7.80 -38.14 19.11
N ASP A 208 -7.65 -39.44 18.98
CA ASP A 208 -8.03 -40.13 17.75
C ASP A 208 -9.57 -40.18 17.61
N GLY A 209 -10.04 -39.96 16.39
CA GLY A 209 -11.44 -40.05 16.00
C GLY A 209 -11.64 -40.96 14.80
N THR A 210 -12.89 -41.17 14.39
CA THR A 210 -13.23 -42.00 13.22
C THR A 210 -13.89 -41.18 12.11
N ALA A 211 -13.83 -41.67 10.87
CA ALA A 211 -14.53 -41.03 9.75
C ALA A 211 -16.06 -41.00 9.96
N THR A 212 -16.62 -42.01 10.63
CA THR A 212 -18.05 -42.05 11.01
C THR A 212 -18.39 -40.96 12.01
N GLU A 213 -17.53 -40.73 13.01
CA GLU A 213 -17.70 -39.64 13.97
C GLU A 213 -17.60 -38.28 13.29
N LEU A 214 -16.64 -38.08 12.38
CA LEU A 214 -16.53 -36.86 11.61
C LEU A 214 -17.81 -36.61 10.78
N GLY A 215 -18.29 -37.62 10.06
CA GLY A 215 -19.52 -37.51 9.24
C GLY A 215 -20.81 -37.30 10.04
N ALA A 216 -20.81 -37.59 11.35
CA ALA A 216 -21.94 -37.32 12.23
C ALA A 216 -21.99 -35.86 12.74
N ASN A 217 -20.90 -35.11 12.59
CA ASN A 217 -20.83 -33.70 12.99
C ASN A 217 -20.91 -32.80 11.74
N PRO A 218 -21.82 -31.81 11.72
CA PRO A 218 -21.84 -30.82 10.64
C PRO A 218 -20.63 -29.89 10.73
N ASP A 219 -20.34 -29.16 9.65
CA ASP A 219 -19.38 -28.05 9.70
C ASP A 219 -19.87 -26.95 10.67
N SER A 220 -18.94 -26.38 11.45
CA SER A 220 -19.26 -25.31 12.40
C SER A 220 -19.80 -24.09 11.65
N LYS A 221 -20.89 -23.52 12.15
CA LYS A 221 -21.49 -22.29 11.61
C LYS A 221 -20.91 -21.04 12.29
N THR A 222 -20.37 -21.22 13.49
CA THR A 222 -19.82 -20.14 14.31
C THR A 222 -18.34 -19.92 14.03
N LEU A 223 -17.57 -20.99 13.84
CA LEU A 223 -16.14 -20.95 13.54
C LEU A 223 -15.90 -21.43 12.12
N THR A 224 -16.24 -20.60 11.13
CA THR A 224 -16.05 -20.92 9.71
C THR A 224 -14.60 -20.78 9.26
N ASP A 225 -13.88 -19.80 9.82
CA ASP A 225 -12.46 -19.56 9.55
C ASP A 225 -11.69 -19.49 10.87
N LEU A 226 -10.53 -20.16 10.93
CA LEU A 226 -9.66 -20.04 12.10
C LEU A 226 -8.90 -18.72 12.08
N PRO A 227 -8.96 -17.91 13.15
CA PRO A 227 -8.12 -16.74 13.31
C PRO A 227 -6.68 -17.10 13.72
N LEU A 228 -6.09 -18.13 13.10
CA LEU A 228 -4.73 -18.60 13.33
C LEU A 228 -3.99 -18.72 11.99
N PRO A 229 -2.67 -18.47 11.97
CA PRO A 229 -1.84 -18.74 10.79
C PRO A 229 -1.98 -20.19 10.34
N ASP A 230 -2.04 -20.41 9.04
CA ASP A 230 -2.33 -21.72 8.44
C ASP A 230 -1.06 -22.48 8.00
N ARG A 231 0.10 -21.83 8.02
CA ARG A 231 1.42 -22.39 7.67
C ARG A 231 2.56 -21.71 8.41
N VAL A 232 3.72 -22.36 8.45
CA VAL A 232 4.99 -21.74 8.86
C VAL A 232 5.56 -20.98 7.64
N PRO A 233 5.78 -19.66 7.71
CA PRO A 233 6.26 -18.90 6.58
C PRO A 233 7.79 -18.87 6.49
N THR A 234 8.29 -18.60 5.28
CA THR A 234 9.63 -18.08 5.03
C THR A 234 9.64 -16.58 5.35
N TRP A 235 10.51 -16.15 6.26
CA TRP A 235 10.60 -14.75 6.67
C TRP A 235 11.35 -13.89 5.64
N VAL A 236 10.71 -12.82 5.19
CA VAL A 236 11.34 -11.81 4.32
C VAL A 236 12.12 -10.80 5.15
N ASP A 237 13.37 -10.55 4.78
CA ASP A 237 14.19 -9.47 5.34
C ASP A 237 13.80 -8.13 4.66
N PRO A 238 13.16 -7.17 5.35
CA PRO A 238 12.73 -5.89 4.79
C PRO A 238 13.89 -4.97 4.37
N THR A 239 15.12 -5.35 4.70
CA THR A 239 16.33 -4.62 4.32
C THR A 239 17.05 -5.20 3.11
N ALA A 240 16.64 -6.39 2.65
CA ALA A 240 17.20 -7.03 1.47
C ALA A 240 16.65 -6.41 0.18
N GLN A 241 15.41 -5.95 0.21
CA GLN A 241 14.72 -5.33 -0.92
C GLN A 241 13.57 -4.43 -0.44
N PRO A 242 13.19 -3.41 -1.22
CA PRO A 242 12.05 -2.57 -0.87
C PRO A 242 10.74 -3.36 -0.73
N LEU A 243 9.95 -2.98 0.26
CA LEU A 243 8.61 -3.50 0.48
C LEU A 243 7.60 -2.46 0.02
N CYS A 244 6.70 -2.85 -0.87
CA CYS A 244 5.73 -1.99 -1.50
C CYS A 244 4.31 -2.40 -1.14
N VAL A 245 3.41 -1.43 -1.05
CA VAL A 245 1.97 -1.67 -0.98
C VAL A 245 1.36 -1.23 -2.30
N ALA A 246 0.67 -2.16 -2.96
CA ALA A 246 0.04 -1.96 -4.25
C ALA A 246 -1.37 -1.36 -4.14
N GLU A 247 -1.97 -1.10 -5.30
CA GLU A 247 -3.28 -0.45 -5.44
C GLU A 247 -4.40 -1.10 -4.63
N HIS A 248 -4.45 -2.43 -4.44
CA HIS A 248 -5.51 -3.08 -3.66
C HIS A 248 -5.05 -3.50 -2.25
N GLY A 249 -3.91 -2.99 -1.80
CA GLY A 249 -3.37 -3.26 -0.47
C GLY A 249 -2.58 -4.56 -0.37
N GLU A 250 -2.22 -5.17 -1.51
CA GLU A 250 -1.28 -6.27 -1.55
C GLU A 250 0.12 -5.79 -1.16
N VAL A 251 0.87 -6.66 -0.50
CA VAL A 251 2.28 -6.41 -0.21
C VAL A 251 3.13 -7.08 -1.29
N GLU A 252 4.04 -6.29 -1.83
CA GLU A 252 4.92 -6.68 -2.92
C GLU A 252 6.37 -6.34 -2.58
N THR A 253 7.28 -6.95 -3.31
CA THR A 253 8.71 -6.68 -3.25
C THR A 253 9.18 -6.17 -4.59
N ALA A 254 10.11 -5.22 -4.59
CA ALA A 254 10.73 -4.74 -5.82
C ALA A 254 12.21 -5.13 -5.87
N PRO A 255 12.75 -5.50 -7.05
CA PRO A 255 14.15 -5.84 -7.16
C PRO A 255 15.05 -4.60 -7.01
N LEU A 256 16.27 -4.85 -6.55
CA LEU A 256 17.35 -3.88 -6.57
C LEU A 256 18.23 -4.12 -7.80
N ILE A 257 18.45 -3.10 -8.61
CA ILE A 257 19.37 -3.06 -9.74
C ILE A 257 20.56 -2.21 -9.30
N GLU A 258 21.75 -2.81 -9.23
CA GLU A 258 22.98 -2.14 -8.75
C GLU A 258 22.82 -1.46 -7.37
N GLY A 259 22.03 -2.09 -6.48
CA GLY A 259 21.75 -1.59 -5.14
C GLY A 259 20.72 -0.45 -5.08
N LYS A 260 20.10 -0.08 -6.20
CA LYS A 260 19.01 0.91 -6.28
C LYS A 260 17.69 0.26 -6.66
N PRO A 261 16.54 0.78 -6.21
CA PRO A 261 15.26 0.25 -6.65
C PRO A 261 15.04 0.32 -8.17
N ALA A 262 14.34 -0.67 -8.72
CA ALA A 262 14.12 -0.82 -10.17
C ALA A 262 13.27 0.29 -10.83
N TRP A 263 12.62 1.16 -10.05
CA TRP A 263 11.86 2.31 -10.58
C TRP A 263 12.73 3.53 -10.92
N GLY A 264 14.06 3.44 -10.77
CA GLY A 264 14.98 4.48 -11.20
C GLY A 264 15.00 5.72 -10.30
N GLU A 265 15.25 6.89 -10.90
CA GLU A 265 15.39 8.15 -10.17
C GLU A 265 14.05 8.65 -9.64
N ALA A 266 13.99 8.88 -8.33
CA ALA A 266 12.83 9.45 -7.66
C ALA A 266 13.11 10.90 -7.25
N VAL A 267 12.12 11.77 -7.44
CA VAL A 267 12.21 13.19 -7.05
C VAL A 267 11.98 13.31 -5.55
N ALA A 268 12.87 13.99 -4.84
CA ALA A 268 12.69 14.28 -3.43
C ALA A 268 11.51 15.25 -3.22
N LEU A 269 10.62 14.91 -2.29
CA LEU A 269 9.45 15.71 -1.95
C LEU A 269 9.81 16.77 -0.90
N ALA A 270 9.33 17.99 -1.12
CA ALA A 270 9.47 19.08 -0.17
C ALA A 270 8.33 19.06 0.87
N GLY A 271 8.63 19.59 2.05
CA GLY A 271 7.64 19.79 3.13
C GLY A 271 7.49 18.60 4.08
N LYS A 272 6.38 18.60 4.82
CA LYS A 272 6.05 17.56 5.82
C LYS A 272 5.01 16.62 5.22
N ALA A 273 5.49 15.53 4.62
CA ALA A 273 4.66 14.44 4.10
C ALA A 273 5.22 13.09 4.58
N VAL A 274 4.43 12.03 4.45
CA VAL A 274 4.92 10.67 4.77
C VAL A 274 5.84 10.18 3.66
N ALA A 275 5.44 10.43 2.40
CA ALA A 275 6.30 10.20 1.26
C ALA A 275 7.49 11.17 1.29
N THR A 276 8.69 10.63 1.13
CA THR A 276 9.91 11.41 0.98
C THR A 276 10.30 11.58 -0.48
N HIS A 277 9.84 10.68 -1.35
CA HIS A 277 10.12 10.72 -2.78
C HIS A 277 8.90 10.37 -3.63
N PHE A 278 8.95 10.79 -4.89
CA PHE A 278 7.92 10.54 -5.88
C PHE A 278 8.51 10.10 -7.21
N VAL A 279 7.84 9.14 -7.85
CA VAL A 279 8.07 8.75 -9.25
C VAL A 279 6.75 8.95 -9.97
N GLY A 280 6.74 9.83 -10.96
CA GLY A 280 5.55 10.20 -11.73
C GLY A 280 5.77 10.04 -13.24
N PRO A 281 4.74 10.32 -14.06
CA PRO A 281 4.88 10.27 -15.51
C PRO A 281 5.62 11.49 -16.09
N GLY A 282 5.94 12.50 -15.28
CA GLY A 282 6.62 13.73 -15.71
C GLY A 282 5.68 14.89 -16.05
N TRP A 283 4.36 14.68 -15.97
CA TRP A 283 3.32 15.70 -16.08
C TRP A 283 2.29 15.57 -14.95
N ALA A 284 1.39 16.54 -14.83
CA ALA A 284 0.30 16.47 -13.87
C ALA A 284 -0.84 15.58 -14.38
N VAL A 285 -1.35 14.72 -13.51
CA VAL A 285 -2.43 13.75 -13.80
C VAL A 285 -3.64 13.99 -12.92
N GLY A 286 -4.83 13.80 -13.50
CA GLY A 286 -6.08 13.74 -12.75
C GLY A 286 -6.25 12.40 -12.07
N VAL A 287 -6.65 12.41 -10.80
CA VAL A 287 -6.93 11.19 -10.04
C VAL A 287 -8.26 11.31 -9.30
N ASP A 288 -8.99 10.21 -9.25
CA ASP A 288 -10.23 10.08 -8.50
C ASP A 288 -10.06 9.05 -7.38
N THR A 289 -10.41 9.45 -6.17
CA THR A 289 -10.31 8.62 -4.96
C THR A 289 -11.64 7.98 -4.57
N GLY A 290 -12.72 8.25 -5.31
CA GLY A 290 -14.11 7.94 -4.96
C GLY A 290 -14.72 8.91 -3.94
N SER A 291 -13.90 9.68 -3.22
CA SER A 291 -14.34 10.70 -2.25
C SER A 291 -14.04 12.14 -2.69
N GLY A 292 -13.35 12.29 -3.82
CA GLY A 292 -12.92 13.58 -4.34
C GLY A 292 -11.90 13.45 -5.46
N ILE A 293 -11.85 14.50 -6.27
CA ILE A 293 -10.96 14.63 -7.42
C ILE A 293 -9.70 15.38 -7.00
N HIS A 294 -8.55 14.89 -7.42
CA HIS A 294 -7.27 15.52 -7.21
C HIS A 294 -6.47 15.64 -8.51
N VAL A 295 -5.51 16.56 -8.51
CA VAL A 295 -4.44 16.62 -9.50
C VAL A 295 -3.12 16.38 -8.79
N VAL A 296 -2.34 15.40 -9.27
CA VAL A 296 -0.98 15.18 -8.79
C VAL A 296 -0.02 15.80 -9.79
N SER A 297 0.84 16.71 -9.35
CA SER A 297 1.82 17.37 -10.21
C SER A 297 2.93 16.39 -10.64
N ALA A 298 3.72 16.78 -11.65
CA ALA A 298 4.91 16.04 -12.09
C ALA A 298 5.93 15.76 -10.97
N HIS A 299 5.87 16.52 -9.88
CA HIS A 299 6.77 16.40 -8.72
C HIS A 299 6.06 15.86 -7.47
N GLY A 300 4.88 15.27 -7.61
CA GLY A 300 4.21 14.56 -6.52
C GLY A 300 3.51 15.46 -5.50
N LEU A 301 3.20 16.70 -5.85
CA LEU A 301 2.33 17.56 -5.05
C LEU A 301 0.87 17.28 -5.42
N ARG A 302 0.03 16.87 -4.46
CA ARG A 302 -1.40 16.65 -4.71
C ARG A 302 -2.20 17.92 -4.43
N HIS A 303 -3.10 18.26 -5.33
CA HIS A 303 -4.03 19.37 -5.18
C HIS A 303 -5.45 18.83 -5.22
N GLN A 304 -6.29 19.23 -4.26
CA GLN A 304 -7.73 18.97 -4.38
C GLN A 304 -8.31 19.84 -5.49
N VAL A 305 -9.23 19.30 -6.26
CA VAL A 305 -10.00 20.05 -7.27
C VAL A 305 -11.40 20.29 -6.73
N GLU A 306 -11.89 21.52 -6.86
CA GLU A 306 -13.20 21.92 -6.36
C GLU A 306 -14.35 21.13 -7.00
N SER A 307 -14.29 20.89 -8.31
CA SER A 307 -15.35 20.22 -9.05
C SER A 307 -14.86 19.60 -10.37
N GLN A 308 -15.71 18.78 -11.00
CA GLN A 308 -15.41 18.19 -12.31
C GLN A 308 -15.32 19.25 -13.41
N GLU A 309 -16.13 20.31 -13.34
CA GLU A 309 -16.04 21.46 -14.25
C GLU A 309 -14.70 22.17 -14.10
N THR A 310 -14.19 22.27 -12.87
CA THR A 310 -12.88 22.86 -12.59
C THR A 310 -11.75 22.00 -13.18
N ALA A 311 -11.87 20.67 -13.10
CA ALA A 311 -10.93 19.76 -13.75
C ALA A 311 -11.00 19.87 -15.28
N ALA A 312 -12.19 19.98 -15.86
CA ALA A 312 -12.38 20.19 -17.29
C ALA A 312 -11.77 21.52 -17.76
N ALA A 313 -11.93 22.61 -16.99
CA ALA A 313 -11.28 23.88 -17.27
C ALA A 313 -9.75 23.77 -17.27
N LEU A 314 -9.17 22.90 -16.44
CA LEU A 314 -7.74 22.62 -16.45
C LEU A 314 -7.28 21.83 -17.69
N GLY A 315 -8.20 21.23 -18.44
CA GLY A 315 -7.93 20.32 -19.55
C GLY A 315 -7.80 18.86 -19.11
N ILE A 316 -8.29 18.52 -17.92
CA ILE A 316 -8.26 17.16 -17.38
C ILE A 316 -9.59 16.49 -17.72
N SER A 317 -9.55 15.60 -18.70
CA SER A 317 -10.70 14.81 -19.14
C SER A 317 -10.65 13.36 -18.64
N HIS A 318 -9.51 12.92 -18.11
CA HIS A 318 -9.30 11.56 -17.63
C HIS A 318 -8.85 11.56 -16.18
N PHE A 319 -9.33 10.56 -15.43
CA PHE A 319 -9.01 10.37 -14.03
C PHE A 319 -8.60 8.93 -13.79
N TYR A 320 -7.41 8.76 -13.22
CA TYR A 320 -6.97 7.47 -12.71
C TYR A 320 -7.63 7.20 -11.37
N SER A 321 -8.17 5.99 -11.18
CA SER A 321 -8.63 5.57 -9.86
C SER A 321 -7.42 5.27 -8.98
N ILE A 322 -7.33 5.92 -7.81
CA ILE A 322 -6.25 5.67 -6.84
C ILE A 322 -6.84 5.68 -5.45
N ARG A 323 -6.45 4.70 -4.62
CA ARG A 323 -6.83 4.68 -3.21
C ARG A 323 -6.30 5.91 -2.47
N TRP A 324 -7.18 6.47 -1.64
CA TRP A 324 -6.81 7.55 -0.73
C TRP A 324 -5.60 7.20 0.15
N ASP A 325 -5.45 5.94 0.54
CA ASP A 325 -4.33 5.49 1.38
C ASP A 325 -2.96 5.70 0.76
N VAL A 326 -2.84 5.61 -0.57
CA VAL A 326 -1.60 5.90 -1.31
C VAL A 326 -1.50 7.39 -1.56
N LEU A 327 -2.58 8.01 -2.04
CA LEU A 327 -2.57 9.42 -2.43
C LEU A 327 -2.26 10.35 -1.24
N ARG A 328 -2.80 10.06 -0.06
CA ARG A 328 -2.61 10.88 1.15
C ARG A 328 -1.19 10.92 1.67
N LEU A 329 -0.32 10.03 1.20
CA LEU A 329 1.11 10.01 1.56
C LEU A 329 1.86 11.20 0.93
N LEU A 330 1.34 11.72 -0.19
CA LEU A 330 1.90 12.87 -0.89
C LEU A 330 1.60 14.19 -0.15
N PRO A 331 2.51 15.19 -0.26
CA PRO A 331 2.27 16.53 0.26
C PRO A 331 1.03 17.16 -0.40
N SER A 332 0.26 17.90 0.39
CA SER A 332 -0.89 18.65 -0.09
C SER A 332 -0.48 20.05 -0.53
N GLY A 333 -0.82 20.41 -1.76
CA GLY A 333 -0.77 21.78 -2.26
C GLY A 333 -2.09 22.51 -2.10
N THR A 334 -2.13 23.74 -2.63
CA THR A 334 -3.31 24.60 -2.65
C THR A 334 -4.45 23.95 -3.45
N THR A 335 -5.69 24.12 -3.00
CA THR A 335 -6.87 23.65 -3.74
C THR A 335 -7.01 24.40 -5.06
N LEU A 336 -7.20 23.67 -6.15
CA LEU A 336 -7.43 24.23 -7.48
C LEU A 336 -8.89 24.65 -7.61
N SER A 337 -9.11 25.96 -7.61
CA SER A 337 -10.39 26.62 -7.81
C SER A 337 -10.19 27.96 -8.51
N LYS A 338 -11.24 28.47 -9.15
CA LYS A 338 -11.22 29.82 -9.73
C LYS A 338 -10.99 30.90 -8.66
N GLN A 339 -11.60 30.73 -7.49
CA GLN A 339 -11.46 31.68 -6.38
C GLN A 339 -10.01 31.81 -5.90
N GLN A 340 -9.29 30.68 -5.77
CA GLN A 340 -7.87 30.70 -5.39
C GLN A 340 -7.00 31.28 -6.51
N ALA A 341 -7.31 30.99 -7.78
CA ALA A 341 -6.55 31.53 -8.90
C ALA A 341 -6.70 33.06 -9.10
N LEU A 342 -7.77 33.66 -8.58
CA LEU A 342 -7.98 35.11 -8.60
C LEU A 342 -7.25 35.85 -7.46
N GLN A 343 -6.58 35.14 -6.55
CA GLN A 343 -5.85 35.77 -5.46
C GLN A 343 -4.56 36.45 -5.97
N PRO A 344 -4.20 37.63 -5.42
CA PRO A 344 -2.91 38.24 -5.70
C PRO A 344 -1.73 37.37 -5.25
N LEU A 345 -0.67 37.37 -6.06
CA LEU A 345 0.62 36.81 -5.69
C LEU A 345 1.41 37.90 -4.95
N TYR A 346 1.65 37.67 -3.66
CA TYR A 346 2.53 38.51 -2.82
C TYR A 346 3.82 37.75 -2.51
#